data_AF-A0A952YA06-F1
#
_entry.id   AF-A0A952YA06-F1
#
_cell.length_a   1.000
_cell.length_b   1.000
_cell.length_c   1.000
_cell.angle_alpha   90.00
_cell.angle_beta   90.00
_cell.angle_gamma   90.00
#
_symmetry.space_group_name_H-M   'P 1'
#
loop_
_entity.id
_entity.type
_entity.pdbx_description
1 polymer ?
#
loop_
_entity_poly.entity_id
_entity_poly.type
_entity_poly.pdbx_seq_one_letter_code
_entity_poly.pdbx_strand_id
1 'polypeptide(L)'
;RVAVGERGRIVYLPLLLAQGEDGRIWFEANPDAYRRGAGTLETVRAMARDRGIAEESIDWQLIATMLRARDGLAREVGVDRDRSAERIAGGG
;
A
#
# COMPACT_ATOMS: atom_id res chain seq x y z
N ARG A 1 5.28 -23.73 11.86
CA ARG A 1 5.24 -24.28 13.24
C ARG A 1 5.78 -23.19 14.15
N VAL A 2 5.06 -22.83 15.22
CA VAL A 2 5.52 -21.86 16.23
C VAL A 2 5.90 -22.63 17.49
N ALA A 3 7.00 -22.27 18.15
CA ALA A 3 7.48 -22.94 19.36
C ALA A 3 6.97 -22.26 20.64
N VAL A 4 6.81 -23.04 21.72
CA VAL A 4 6.51 -22.49 23.05
C VAL A 4 7.70 -21.63 23.49
N GLY A 5 7.44 -20.36 23.80
CA GLY A 5 8.48 -19.38 24.18
C GLY A 5 8.99 -18.51 23.02
N GLU A 6 8.52 -18.73 21.79
CA GLU A 6 8.85 -17.88 20.64
C GLU A 6 8.29 -16.45 20.85
N ARG A 7 9.14 -15.43 20.64
CA ARG A 7 8.74 -14.04 20.88
C ARG A 7 7.83 -13.54 19.76
N GLY A 8 6.61 -13.17 20.12
CA GLY A 8 5.70 -12.43 19.26
C GLY A 8 5.60 -10.95 19.64
N ARG A 9 5.19 -10.11 18.69
CA ARG A 9 4.74 -8.74 18.94
C ARG A 9 3.40 -8.53 18.27
N ILE A 10 2.44 -7.97 19.01
CA ILE A 10 1.18 -7.47 18.45
C ILE A 10 1.40 -6.02 18.05
N VAL A 11 1.25 -5.70 16.77
CA VAL A 11 1.35 -4.35 16.23
C VAL A 11 0.01 -3.92 15.65
N TYR A 12 -0.33 -2.66 15.83
CA TYR A 12 -1.51 -2.06 15.20
C TYR A 12 -1.05 -1.11 14.09
N LEU A 13 -1.20 -1.54 12.84
CA LEU A 13 -0.82 -0.78 11.66
C LEU A 13 -2.01 -0.74 10.69
N PRO A 14 -2.87 0.29 10.77
CA PRO A 14 -4.06 0.38 9.94
C PRO A 14 -3.76 0.74 8.48
N LEU A 15 -2.54 1.24 8.18
CA LEU A 15 -2.07 1.53 6.83
C LEU A 15 -0.85 0.69 6.51
N LEU A 16 -0.84 0.06 5.33
CA LEU A 16 0.30 -0.67 4.79
C LEU A 16 0.66 -0.09 3.42
N LEU A 17 1.96 0.08 3.18
CA LEU A 17 2.52 0.50 1.90
C LEU A 17 3.77 -0.35 1.65
N ALA A 18 3.88 -0.93 0.47
CA ALA A 18 5.03 -1.73 0.08
C ALA A 18 5.30 -1.57 -1.42
N GLN A 19 6.57 -1.69 -1.80
CA GLN A 19 6.97 -1.94 -3.18
C GLN A 19 7.48 -3.38 -3.27
N GLY A 20 6.90 -4.17 -4.18
CA GLY A 20 7.33 -5.53 -4.45
C GLY A 20 8.67 -5.57 -5.18
N GLU A 21 9.29 -6.74 -5.23
CA GLU A 21 10.53 -6.97 -5.99
C GLU A 21 10.34 -6.74 -7.51
N ASP A 22 9.10 -6.86 -7.98
CA ASP A 22 8.66 -6.55 -9.34
C ASP A 22 8.40 -5.05 -9.59
N GLY A 23 8.67 -4.20 -8.60
CA GLY A 23 8.49 -2.76 -8.67
C GLY A 23 7.05 -2.28 -8.45
N ARG A 24 6.06 -3.18 -8.35
CA ARG A 24 4.66 -2.81 -8.12
C ARG A 24 4.47 -2.24 -6.72
N ILE A 25 3.68 -1.16 -6.62
CA ILE A 25 3.42 -0.49 -5.37
C ILE A 25 2.03 -0.90 -4.87
N TRP A 26 1.96 -1.42 -3.66
CA TRP A 26 0.75 -1.91 -3.03
C TRP A 26 0.40 -1.07 -1.81
N PHE A 27 -0.86 -0.69 -1.69
CA PHE A 27 -1.39 0.03 -0.54
C PHE A 27 -2.61 -0.70 0.03
N GLU A 28 -2.74 -0.70 1.36
CA GLU A 28 -3.91 -1.21 2.08
C GLU A 28 -4.31 -0.22 3.16
N ALA A 29 -5.61 0.05 3.27
CA ALA A 29 -6.21 0.84 4.32
C ALA A 29 -7.26 0.01 5.08
N ASN A 30 -6.95 -0.32 6.33
CA ASN A 30 -7.82 -1.09 7.21
C ASN A 30 -8.84 -0.20 7.95
N PRO A 31 -9.96 -0.77 8.41
CA PRO A 31 -10.84 -0.12 9.36
C PRO A 31 -10.11 0.31 10.64
N ASP A 32 -10.44 1.50 11.17
CA ASP A 32 -9.92 1.97 12.45
C ASP A 32 -10.79 1.50 13.62
N ALA A 33 -10.90 0.18 13.79
CA ALA A 33 -11.78 -0.45 14.78
C ALA A 33 -11.49 -0.01 16.23
N TYR A 34 -10.25 0.39 16.51
CA TYR A 34 -9.82 0.87 17.83
C TYR A 34 -9.83 2.39 17.97
N ARG A 35 -10.18 3.14 16.92
CA ARG A 35 -10.21 4.61 16.86
C ARG A 35 -8.88 5.25 17.27
N ARG A 36 -7.76 4.64 16.89
CA ARG A 36 -6.41 5.10 17.28
C ARG A 36 -5.75 5.98 16.22
N GLY A 37 -6.45 6.27 15.13
CA GLY A 37 -5.93 7.09 14.04
C GLY A 37 -5.82 6.24 12.79
N ALA A 38 -6.72 6.51 11.86
CA ALA A 38 -6.83 5.78 10.61
C ALA A 38 -5.76 6.23 9.57
N GLY A 39 -5.00 7.29 9.87
CA GLY A 39 -4.01 7.90 8.99
C GLY A 39 -4.62 8.79 7.90
N THR A 40 -3.83 9.76 7.43
CA THR A 40 -4.21 10.77 6.42
C THR A 40 -3.42 10.58 5.13
N LEU A 41 -3.73 11.36 4.10
CA LEU A 41 -2.92 11.40 2.88
C LEU A 41 -1.45 11.78 3.17
N GLU A 42 -1.22 12.71 4.10
CA GLU A 42 0.13 13.08 4.53
C GLU A 42 0.85 11.94 5.26
N THR A 43 0.11 11.12 6.02
CA THR A 43 0.68 9.88 6.60
C THR A 43 1.20 8.97 5.51
N VAL A 44 0.47 8.80 4.40
CA VAL A 44 0.90 7.94 3.28
C VAL A 44 2.09 8.55 2.54
N ARG A 45 2.13 9.88 2.37
CA ARG A 45 3.32 10.57 1.80
C ARG A 45 4.57 10.33 2.65
N ALA A 46 4.45 10.46 3.98
CA ALA A 46 5.55 10.14 4.89
C ALA A 46 5.99 8.67 4.75
N MET A 47 5.05 7.73 4.70
CA MET A 47 5.38 6.30 4.49
C MET A 47 6.11 6.03 3.18
N ALA A 48 5.78 6.74 2.10
CA ALA A 48 6.44 6.63 0.80
C ALA A 48 7.89 7.15 0.87
N ARG A 49 8.09 8.33 1.47
CA ARG A 49 9.43 8.91 1.73
C ARG A 49 10.31 7.97 2.54
N ASP A 50 9.78 7.44 3.64
CA ASP A 50 10.50 6.52 4.53
C ASP A 50 10.94 5.22 3.83
N ARG A 51 10.24 4.84 2.75
CA ARG A 51 10.51 3.63 1.95
C ARG A 51 11.30 3.92 0.67
N GLY A 52 11.62 5.18 0.38
CA GLY A 52 12.28 5.57 -0.87
C GLY A 52 11.39 5.39 -2.11
N ILE A 53 10.06 5.35 -1.95
CA ILE A 53 9.12 5.26 -3.06
C ILE A 53 8.87 6.67 -3.60
N ALA A 54 9.15 6.89 -4.89
CA ALA A 54 8.97 8.18 -5.54
C ALA A 54 7.48 8.62 -5.50
N GLU A 55 7.18 9.82 -5.02
CA GLU A 55 5.79 10.25 -4.83
C GLU A 55 5.03 10.32 -6.16
N GLU A 56 5.70 10.65 -7.26
CA GLU A 56 5.15 10.70 -8.62
C GLU A 56 4.84 9.31 -9.21
N SER A 57 5.28 8.22 -8.57
CA SER A 57 4.98 6.85 -8.97
C SER A 57 3.71 6.29 -8.33
N ILE A 58 3.02 7.07 -7.48
CA ILE A 58 1.83 6.65 -6.74
C ILE A 58 0.58 7.34 -7.30
N ASP A 59 -0.49 6.55 -7.50
CA ASP A 59 -1.84 7.05 -7.78
C ASP A 59 -2.47 7.61 -6.50
N TRP A 60 -2.24 8.90 -6.26
CA TRP A 60 -2.77 9.60 -5.08
C TRP A 60 -4.31 9.69 -5.05
N GLN A 61 -4.98 9.62 -6.21
CA GLN A 61 -6.43 9.63 -6.26
C GLN A 61 -7.00 8.28 -5.79
N LEU A 62 -6.36 7.18 -6.17
CA LEU A 62 -6.69 5.85 -5.67
C LEU A 62 -6.40 5.73 -4.17
N ILE A 63 -5.25 6.23 -3.69
CA ILE A 63 -4.94 6.31 -2.24
C ILE A 63 -6.06 7.03 -1.48
N ALA A 64 -6.46 8.22 -1.94
CA ALA A 64 -7.51 8.99 -1.29
C ALA A 64 -8.86 8.23 -1.25
N THR A 65 -9.15 7.45 -2.30
CA THR A 65 -10.34 6.60 -2.37
C THR A 65 -10.27 5.46 -1.36
N MET A 66 -9.13 4.79 -1.26
CA MET A 66 -8.91 3.70 -0.31
C MET A 66 -8.93 4.19 1.15
N LEU A 67 -8.39 5.38 1.43
CA LEU A 67 -8.46 6.00 2.76
C LEU A 67 -9.89 6.38 3.20
N ARG A 68 -10.80 6.64 2.25
CA ARG A 68 -12.22 6.84 2.55
C ARG A 68 -12.96 5.51 2.74
N ALA A 69 -12.68 4.52 1.88
CA ALA A 69 -13.37 3.24 1.89
C ALA A 69 -12.97 2.35 3.07
N ARG A 70 -11.65 2.24 3.33
CA ARG A 70 -11.05 1.45 4.41
C ARG A 70 -11.55 0.00 4.47
N ASP A 71 -11.64 -0.63 3.32
CA ASP A 71 -12.16 -1.99 3.17
C ASP A 71 -11.15 -3.09 3.54
N GLY A 72 -9.91 -2.73 3.90
CA GLY A 72 -8.87 -3.67 4.28
C GLY A 72 -8.32 -4.50 3.11
N LEU A 73 -8.55 -4.07 1.87
CA LEU A 73 -8.04 -4.77 0.69
C LEU A 73 -6.82 -4.06 0.11
N ALA A 74 -5.73 -4.81 -0.05
CA ALA A 74 -4.55 -4.35 -0.77
C ALA A 74 -4.88 -4.16 -2.26
N ARG A 75 -4.45 -3.03 -2.82
CA ARG A 75 -4.55 -2.73 -4.25
C ARG A 75 -3.24 -2.16 -4.77
N GLU A 76 -2.96 -2.42 -6.05
CA GLU A 76 -1.86 -1.78 -6.75
C GLU A 76 -2.17 -0.30 -6.96
N VAL A 77 -1.23 0.56 -6.60
CA VAL A 77 -1.33 2.02 -6.64
C VAL A 77 -0.17 2.65 -7.43
N GLY A 78 0.58 1.85 -8.17
CA GLY A 78 1.59 2.37 -9.09
C GLY A 78 0.95 3.07 -10.28
N VAL A 79 1.35 4.32 -10.56
CA VAL A 79 1.09 4.95 -11.86
C VAL A 79 2.16 4.46 -12.83
N ASP A 80 1.84 3.38 -13.54
CA ASP A 80 2.71 2.85 -14.59
C ASP A 80 3.16 3.94 -15.56
N ARG A 81 4.47 4.06 -15.77
CA ARG A 81 5.01 4.65 -17.00
C ARG A 81 5.05 3.64 -18.16
N ASP A 82 4.80 2.34 -17.92
CA ASP A 82 5.04 1.28 -18.92
C ASP A 82 3.96 0.19 -19.07
N ARG A 83 2.70 0.45 -18.68
CA ARG A 83 1.55 -0.40 -19.07
C ARG A 83 1.20 -0.36 -20.57
N SER A 84 2.04 0.31 -21.36
CA SER A 84 1.94 0.44 -22.82
C SER A 84 2.61 -0.73 -23.55
N ALA A 85 3.68 -1.31 -23.00
CA ALA A 85 4.45 -2.36 -23.67
C ALA A 85 3.76 -3.74 -23.62
N GLU A 86 3.11 -4.06 -22.50
CA GLU A 86 2.53 -5.39 -22.29
C GLU A 86 1.15 -5.57 -22.95
N ARG A 87 0.45 -4.47 -23.22
CA ARG A 87 -0.85 -4.50 -23.94
C ARG A 87 -0.71 -4.71 -25.45
N ILE A 88 0.49 -4.54 -26.01
CA ILE A 88 0.78 -4.76 -27.45
C ILE A 88 1.25 -6.20 -27.69
N ALA A 89 1.86 -6.86 -26.69
CA ALA A 89 2.40 -8.21 -26.82
C ALA A 89 1.39 -9.36 -26.59
N GLY A 90 0.22 -9.06 -26.01
CA GLY A 90 -0.83 -10.05 -25.73
C GLY A 90 -1.94 -10.18 -26.79
N GLY A 91 -1.84 -9.43 -27.89
CA GLY A 91 -2.78 -9.47 -29.01
C GLY A 91 -2.14 -10.11 -30.25
N GLY A 92 -1.89 -11.41 -30.19
CA GLY A 92 -1.42 -12.25 -31.31
C GLY A 92 -2.36 -13.42 -31.52
#